data_AF-A0A535FNN7-F1
#
_entry.id   AF-A0A535FNN7-F1
#
_cell.length_a   1.000
_cell.length_b   1.000
_cell.length_c   1.000
_cell.angle_alpha   90.00
_cell.angle_beta   90.00
_cell.angle_gamma   90.00
#
_symmetry.space_group_name_H-M   'P 1'
#
loop_
_entity.id
_entity.type
_entity.pdbx_description
1 polymer ?
#
loop_
_entity_poly.entity_id
_entity_poly.type
_entity_poly.pdbx_seq_one_letter_code
_entity_poly.pdbx_strand_id
1 'polypeptide(L)'
;MIAASVFTFIYNVIYTLVRGEVAAADEWGAKTLEWTVPTPVPLENFEQLPVVTSLPYNYGSPLPESPVAPAADIAGAAIEAPIQPQGEA
;
A
#
# COMPACT_ATOMS: atom_id res chain seq x y z
N MET A 1 -17.21 -17.44 -22.49
CA MET A 1 -16.50 -18.07 -21.36
C MET A 1 -16.50 -17.23 -20.06
N ILE A 2 -17.17 -16.06 -20.01
CA ILE A 2 -17.23 -15.20 -18.81
C ILE A 2 -17.81 -15.92 -17.59
N ALA A 3 -18.88 -16.69 -17.76
CA ALA A 3 -19.48 -17.43 -16.64
C ALA A 3 -18.49 -18.39 -15.97
N ALA A 4 -17.72 -19.14 -16.78
CA ALA A 4 -16.73 -20.08 -16.26
C ALA A 4 -15.63 -19.37 -15.45
N SER A 5 -15.12 -18.22 -15.92
CA SER A 5 -14.09 -17.48 -15.18
C SER A 5 -14.61 -16.92 -13.86
N VAL A 6 -15.85 -16.43 -13.85
CA VAL A 6 -16.50 -15.95 -12.62
C VAL A 6 -16.69 -17.09 -11.61
N PHE A 7 -17.13 -18.27 -12.06
CA PHE A 7 -17.24 -19.44 -11.17
C PHE A 7 -15.89 -19.87 -10.57
N THR A 8 -14.83 -19.90 -11.38
CA THR A 8 -13.48 -20.22 -10.87
C THR A 8 -13.01 -19.20 -9.82
N PHE A 9 -13.27 -17.91 -10.05
CA PHE A 9 -12.95 -16.85 -9.08
C PHE A 9 -13.72 -17.03 -7.77
N ILE A 10 -15.05 -17.25 -7.84
CA ILE A 10 -15.89 -17.47 -6.66
C ILE A 10 -15.42 -18.69 -5.86
N TYR A 11 -15.12 -19.81 -6.55
CA TYR A 11 -14.59 -21.00 -5.91
C TYR A 11 -13.28 -20.71 -5.16
N ASN A 12 -12.36 -19.97 -5.78
CA ASN A 12 -11.09 -19.60 -5.17
C ASN A 12 -11.30 -18.77 -3.90
N VAL A 13 -12.15 -17.74 -3.95
CA VAL A 13 -12.47 -16.88 -2.80
C VAL A 13 -13.05 -17.69 -1.64
N ILE A 14 -14.03 -18.56 -1.90
CA ILE A 14 -14.64 -19.39 -0.85
C ILE A 14 -13.61 -20.34 -0.24
N TYR A 15 -12.77 -20.97 -1.07
CA TYR A 15 -11.75 -21.89 -0.61
C TYR A 15 -10.72 -21.21 0.29
N THR A 16 -10.20 -20.04 -0.11
CA THR A 16 -9.19 -19.30 0.65
C THR A 16 -9.76 -18.68 1.92
N LEU A 17 -11.03 -18.25 1.94
CA LEU A 17 -11.66 -17.77 3.16
C LEU A 17 -11.82 -18.86 4.25
N VAL A 18 -12.08 -20.11 3.85
CA VAL A 18 -12.35 -21.21 4.79
C VAL A 18 -11.07 -21.95 5.19
N ARG A 19 -10.09 -22.04 4.29
CA ARG A 19 -8.89 -22.90 4.46
C ARG A 19 -7.57 -22.20 4.14
N GLY A 20 -7.59 -20.93 3.78
CA GLY A 20 -6.38 -20.17 3.47
C GLY A 20 -5.55 -19.89 4.72
N GLU A 21 -4.24 -19.74 4.51
CA GLU A 21 -3.32 -19.26 5.54
C GLU A 21 -3.52 -17.75 5.76
N VAL A 22 -3.29 -17.30 7.00
CA VAL A 22 -3.30 -15.87 7.30
C VAL A 22 -2.05 -15.25 6.68
N ALA A 23 -2.24 -14.27 5.80
CA ALA A 23 -1.14 -13.57 5.16
C ALA A 23 -0.30 -12.79 6.18
N ALA A 24 1.00 -12.64 5.91
CA ALA A 24 1.82 -11.70 6.66
C ALA A 24 1.34 -10.25 6.46
N ALA A 25 1.87 -9.31 7.26
CA ALA A 25 1.53 -7.89 7.13
C ALA A 25 1.90 -7.33 5.75
N ASP A 26 3.06 -7.72 5.22
CA ASP A 26 3.53 -7.34 3.88
C ASP A 26 4.32 -8.47 3.24
N GLU A 27 3.68 -9.21 2.33
CA GLU A 27 4.32 -10.26 1.52
C GLU A 27 4.93 -9.70 0.22
N TRP A 28 4.61 -8.45 -0.13
CA TRP A 28 4.93 -7.87 -1.43
C TRP A 28 6.07 -6.84 -1.36
N GLY A 29 6.49 -6.45 -0.16
CA GLY A 29 7.51 -5.43 0.04
C GLY A 29 7.02 -4.03 -0.33
N ALA A 30 5.75 -3.74 -0.10
CA ALA A 30 5.15 -2.44 -0.39
C ALA A 30 5.63 -1.37 0.60
N LYS A 31 5.66 -0.11 0.16
CA LYS A 31 6.25 1.01 0.93
C LYS A 31 5.25 2.05 1.43
N THR A 32 3.96 1.85 1.21
CA THR A 32 2.89 2.73 1.70
C THR A 32 2.50 2.36 3.15
N LEU A 33 1.81 3.28 3.86
CA LEU A 33 1.53 3.13 5.29
C LEU A 33 0.58 1.98 5.61
N GLU A 34 -0.32 1.60 4.70
CA GLU A 34 -1.25 0.49 4.93
C GLU A 34 -0.55 -0.88 5.06
N TRP A 35 0.68 -1.02 4.56
CA TRP A 35 1.49 -2.25 4.65
C TRP A 35 2.39 -2.30 5.90
N THR A 36 2.33 -1.29 6.77
CA THR A 36 3.04 -1.31 8.06
C THR A 36 2.13 -1.74 9.22
N VAL A 37 0.83 -1.90 8.95
CA VAL A 37 -0.18 -2.34 9.93
C VAL A 37 -0.14 -3.87 10.04
N PRO A 38 -0.22 -4.46 11.25
CA PRO A 38 -0.20 -5.91 11.41
C PRO A 38 -1.43 -6.60 10.82
N THR A 39 -1.27 -7.85 10.40
CA THR A 39 -2.39 -8.75 10.04
C THR A 39 -2.69 -9.69 11.21
N PRO A 40 -3.95 -9.79 11.70
CA PRO A 40 -5.15 -9.09 11.24
C PRO A 40 -5.17 -7.61 11.64
N VAL A 41 -5.81 -6.78 10.81
CA VAL A 41 -5.87 -5.32 10.99
C VAL A 41 -6.60 -4.98 12.31
N PRO A 42 -5.97 -4.25 13.25
CA PRO A 42 -6.60 -3.81 14.49
C PRO A 42 -7.68 -2.75 14.23
N LEU A 43 -8.51 -2.46 15.24
CA LEU A 43 -9.56 -1.43 15.13
C LEU A 43 -8.97 -0.04 14.87
N GLU A 44 -7.90 0.30 15.58
CA GLU A 44 -7.12 1.51 15.36
C GLU A 44 -5.86 1.14 14.59
N ASN A 45 -5.74 1.62 13.35
CA ASN A 45 -4.65 1.22 12.44
C ASN A 45 -3.25 1.51 13.01
N PHE A 46 -3.11 2.58 13.81
CA PHE A 46 -1.83 3.01 14.37
C PHE A 46 -1.99 3.41 15.84
N GLU A 47 -1.25 2.77 16.74
CA GLU A 47 -1.17 3.19 18.15
C GLU A 47 -0.49 4.56 18.29
N GLN A 48 0.50 4.83 17.43
CA GLN A 48 1.20 6.09 17.30
C GLN A 48 1.32 6.46 15.83
N LEU A 49 1.04 7.72 15.49
CA LEU A 49 1.13 8.20 14.12
C LEU A 49 2.56 8.07 13.59
N PRO A 50 2.77 7.36 12.45
CA PRO A 50 4.09 7.18 11.88
C PRO A 50 4.58 8.48 11.22
N VAL A 51 5.90 8.69 11.27
CA VAL A 51 6.56 9.78 10.51
C VAL A 51 6.93 9.26 9.13
N VAL A 52 6.50 9.96 8.09
CA VAL A 52 6.80 9.59 6.70
C VAL A 52 8.19 10.08 6.32
N THR A 53 9.11 9.15 6.05
CA THR A 53 10.52 9.44 5.76
C THR A 53 10.90 9.27 4.29
N SER A 54 10.03 8.67 3.46
CA SER A 54 10.27 8.45 2.03
C SER A 54 8.97 8.40 1.23
N LEU A 55 9.07 8.62 -0.08
CA LEU A 55 7.95 8.47 -1.00
C LEU A 55 7.58 6.99 -1.22
N PRO A 56 6.29 6.69 -1.48
CA PRO A 56 5.80 5.31 -1.62
C PRO A 56 6.35 4.56 -2.84
N TYR A 57 6.92 5.27 -3.83
CA TYR A 57 7.47 4.69 -5.05
C TYR A 57 9.00 4.57 -5.06
N ASN A 58 9.67 4.84 -3.93
CA ASN A 58 11.13 4.75 -3.83
C ASN A 58 11.61 3.29 -3.70
N TYR A 59 11.24 2.43 -4.64
CA TYR A 59 11.69 1.04 -4.73
C TYR A 59 13.16 0.96 -5.19
N GLY A 60 13.90 -0.06 -4.74
CA GLY A 60 15.33 -0.23 -5.07
C GLY A 60 16.30 0.54 -4.16
N SER A 61 15.82 1.56 -3.44
CA SER A 61 16.57 2.20 -2.35
C SER A 61 16.39 1.42 -1.04
N PRO A 62 17.46 1.23 -0.23
CA PRO A 62 17.34 0.64 1.09
C PRO A 62 16.34 1.46 1.92
N LEU A 63 15.59 0.78 2.80
CA LEU A 63 14.76 1.48 3.76
C LEU A 63 15.66 2.41 4.59
N PRO A 64 15.25 3.67 4.82
CA PRO A 64 16.07 4.57 5.61
C PRO A 64 16.28 3.98 7.01
N GLU A 65 17.54 3.75 7.40
CA GLU A 65 17.91 3.18 8.71
C GLU A 65 17.58 4.11 9.89
N SER A 66 17.26 5.37 9.60
CA SER A 66 16.99 6.44 10.56
C SER A 66 15.91 7.37 10.00
N PRO A 67 15.15 8.10 10.83
CA PRO A 67 14.26 9.15 10.35
C PRO A 67 15.07 10.20 9.59
N VAL A 68 15.15 10.05 8.26
CA VAL A 68 15.77 11.04 7.40
C VAL A 68 14.91 12.30 7.51
N ALA A 69 15.58 13.42 7.75
CA ALA A 69 14.92 14.72 7.86
C ALA A 69 13.88 14.90 6.74
N PRO A 70 12.72 15.48 7.06
CA PRO A 70 11.65 15.60 6.08
C PRO A 70 12.17 16.43 4.89
N ALA A 71 11.83 15.99 3.69
CA ALA A 71 11.81 16.82 2.48
C ALA A 71 13.12 17.07 1.71
N ALA A 72 14.12 16.18 1.72
CA ALA A 72 15.13 16.25 0.65
C ALA A 72 14.57 15.76 -0.71
N ASP A 73 13.81 14.66 -0.74
CA ASP A 73 13.21 14.10 -1.97
C ASP A 73 11.80 14.63 -2.31
N ILE A 74 11.12 15.29 -1.36
CA ILE A 74 9.77 15.85 -1.61
C ILE A 74 9.86 17.13 -2.47
N ALA A 75 11.01 17.81 -2.48
CA ALA A 75 11.24 19.05 -3.20
C ALA A 75 11.23 18.89 -4.74
N GLY A 76 11.34 17.67 -5.28
CA GLY A 76 11.42 17.44 -6.72
C GLY A 76 10.10 17.05 -7.42
N ALA A 77 9.14 16.44 -6.70
CA ALA A 77 7.97 15.83 -7.35
C ALA A 77 6.64 16.57 -7.07
N ALA A 78 6.54 17.31 -5.96
CA ALA A 78 5.26 17.85 -5.49
C ALA A 78 5.03 19.34 -5.83
N ILE A 79 6.00 20.04 -6.43
CA ILE A 79 5.85 21.45 -6.84
C ILE A 79 5.66 21.65 -8.34
N GLU A 80 5.82 20.61 -9.17
CA GLU A 80 5.75 20.72 -10.64
C GLU A 80 4.66 19.91 -11.34
N ALA A 81 3.87 19.09 -10.63
CA ALA A 81 2.69 18.50 -11.27
C ALA A 81 1.68 19.63 -11.55
N PRO A 82 1.41 20.01 -12.81
CA PRO A 82 0.34 20.95 -13.09
C PRO A 82 -0.94 20.30 -12.58
N ILE A 83 -1.72 21.02 -11.78
CA ILE A 83 -3.10 20.63 -11.50
C ILE A 83 -3.78 20.46 -12.86
N GLN A 84 -3.96 19.23 -13.30
CA GLN A 84 -4.74 18.94 -14.49
C GLN A 84 -6.13 19.50 -14.19
N PRO A 85 -6.65 20.48 -14.96
CA PRO A 85 -8.00 20.95 -14.75
C PRO A 85 -8.93 19.74 -14.92
N GLN A 86 -9.66 19.41 -13.86
CA GLN A 86 -10.76 18.46 -13.95
C GLN A 86 -11.70 19.01 -15.03
N GLY A 87 -11.79 18.33 -16.16
CA GLY A 87 -12.56 18.78 -17.30
C GLY A 87 -14.01 19.06 -16.91
N GLU A 88 -14.45 20.28 -17.15
CA GLU A 88 -15.85 20.66 -17.24
C GLU A 88 -16.55 19.81 -18.32
N ALA A 89 -17.72 19.30 -17.96
CA ALA A 89 -18.76 18.85 -18.89
C ALA A 89 -20.04 19.61 -18.57
#